data_AF-A0A534PNZ5-F1
#
_entry.id   AF-A0A534PNZ5-F1
#
_cell.length_a   1.000
_cell.length_b   1.000
_cell.length_c   1.000
_cell.angle_alpha   90.00
_cell.angle_beta   90.00
_cell.angle_gamma   90.00
#
_symmetry.space_group_name_H-M   'P 1'
#
loop_
_entity.id
_entity.type
_entity.pdbx_description
1 polymer ?
#
loop_
_entity_poly.entity_id
_entity_poly.type
_entity_poly.pdbx_seq_one_letter_code
_entity_poly.pdbx_strand_id
1 'polypeptide(L)'
;MSVLDDIRRAAFELRRTDPQEAVRVLRRAAALGGEAEVLARGALGEIYLEEFGDLDGAEHEFRRVLGAAPGLIAAQIGLARTRHEAGDFAEAEAGFERALRGLERDLRELKKGPLPAGAEELVLTLLEVAVELAELRASAAPDQRVPVEIDEDLLRWAAAEKLFDAEGDTDDWVRFHSLWTELRLLTGRGEEAITELQEAAQLPADERARLVDLARDDLGLPPLVQLGKKN
;
A
#
# COMPACT_ATOMS: atom_id res chain seq x y z
N MET A 1 -21.40 -19.23 -13.16
CA MET A 1 -20.35 -18.37 -12.57
C MET A 1 -19.18 -18.48 -13.51
N SER A 2 -18.63 -17.35 -13.99
CA SER A 2 -17.47 -17.37 -14.88
C SER A 2 -16.21 -17.75 -14.09
N VAL A 3 -15.15 -18.18 -14.79
CA VAL A 3 -13.85 -18.46 -14.14
C VAL A 3 -13.33 -17.22 -13.40
N LEU A 4 -13.58 -16.02 -13.92
CA LEU A 4 -13.19 -14.77 -13.29
C LEU A 4 -13.99 -14.49 -12.01
N ASP A 5 -15.30 -14.80 -12.01
CA ASP A 5 -16.13 -14.69 -10.81
C ASP A 5 -15.66 -15.66 -9.72
N ASP A 6 -15.28 -16.88 -10.11
CA ASP A 6 -14.76 -17.90 -9.19
C ASP A 6 -13.40 -17.46 -8.60
N ILE A 7 -12.52 -16.87 -9.41
CA ILE A 7 -11.24 -16.28 -8.95
C ILE A 7 -11.52 -15.14 -7.97
N ARG A 8 -12.41 -14.20 -8.32
CA ARG A 8 -12.74 -13.06 -7.46
C ARG A 8 -13.29 -13.54 -6.12
N ARG A 9 -14.25 -14.46 -6.14
CA ARG A 9 -14.79 -15.06 -4.92
C ARG A 9 -13.71 -15.75 -4.10
N ALA A 10 -12.82 -16.50 -4.73
CA ALA A 10 -11.74 -17.16 -4.02
C ALA A 10 -10.77 -16.16 -3.37
N ALA A 11 -10.40 -15.11 -4.10
CA ALA A 11 -9.45 -14.08 -3.65
C ALA A 11 -9.96 -13.23 -2.48
N PHE A 12 -11.26 -12.91 -2.44
CA PHE A 12 -11.82 -11.99 -1.44
C PHE A 12 -12.64 -12.67 -0.35
N GLU A 13 -13.51 -13.62 -0.70
CA GLU A 13 -14.42 -14.25 0.26
C GLU A 13 -13.79 -15.50 0.89
N LEU A 14 -13.36 -16.46 0.04
CA LEU A 14 -12.84 -17.73 0.54
C LEU A 14 -11.51 -17.53 1.24
N ARG A 15 -10.61 -16.67 0.76
CA ARG A 15 -9.37 -16.33 1.46
C ARG A 15 -9.56 -16.10 2.96
N ARG A 16 -10.59 -15.32 3.33
CA ARG A 16 -10.86 -14.95 4.73
C ARG A 16 -11.62 -16.00 5.52
N THR A 17 -12.33 -16.91 4.85
CA THR A 17 -13.28 -17.85 5.49
C THR A 17 -12.84 -19.31 5.43
N ASP A 18 -12.20 -19.70 4.33
CA ASP A 18 -11.62 -21.01 4.05
C ASP A 18 -10.46 -20.85 3.01
N PRO A 19 -9.27 -20.39 3.46
CA PRO A 19 -8.14 -20.15 2.57
C PRO A 19 -7.66 -21.42 1.87
N GLN A 20 -7.88 -22.60 2.46
CA GLN A 20 -7.56 -23.87 1.80
C GLN A 20 -8.46 -24.13 0.60
N GLU A 21 -9.76 -23.85 0.70
CA GLU A 21 -10.67 -23.95 -0.43
C GLU A 21 -10.38 -22.89 -1.50
N ALA A 22 -10.06 -21.66 -1.10
CA ALA A 22 -9.61 -20.62 -2.01
C ALA A 22 -8.45 -21.12 -2.90
N VAL A 23 -7.44 -21.73 -2.28
CA VAL A 23 -6.29 -22.31 -2.99
C VAL A 23 -6.71 -23.41 -3.96
N ARG A 24 -7.68 -24.28 -3.60
CA ARG A 24 -8.16 -25.33 -4.52
C ARG A 24 -8.83 -24.72 -5.75
N VAL A 25 -9.66 -23.71 -5.57
CA VAL A 25 -10.34 -23.01 -6.67
C VAL A 25 -9.32 -22.32 -7.56
N LEU A 26 -8.40 -21.56 -6.97
CA LEU A 26 -7.40 -20.79 -7.71
C LEU A 26 -6.41 -21.69 -8.46
N ARG A 27 -5.98 -22.83 -7.89
CA ARG A 27 -5.13 -23.79 -8.62
C ARG A 27 -5.81 -24.37 -9.86
N ARG A 28 -7.13 -24.61 -9.79
CA ARG A 28 -7.90 -25.06 -10.97
C ARG A 28 -7.99 -23.96 -12.01
N ALA A 29 -8.26 -22.71 -11.59
CA ALA A 29 -8.29 -21.57 -12.48
C ALA A 29 -6.93 -21.32 -13.14
N ALA A 30 -5.84 -21.45 -12.39
CA ALA A 30 -4.48 -21.31 -12.89
C ALA A 30 -4.13 -22.32 -13.98
N ALA A 31 -4.70 -23.53 -13.92
CA ALA A 31 -4.49 -24.57 -14.93
C ALA A 31 -5.17 -24.28 -16.28
N LEU A 32 -6.06 -23.29 -16.36
CA LEU A 32 -6.76 -22.92 -17.59
C LEU A 32 -5.90 -22.05 -18.53
N GLY A 33 -4.80 -21.47 -18.02
CA GLY A 33 -3.90 -20.62 -18.80
C GLY A 33 -4.46 -19.22 -19.08
N GLY A 34 -3.70 -18.42 -19.84
CA GLY A 34 -4.09 -17.08 -20.26
C GLY A 34 -4.27 -16.11 -19.09
N GLU A 35 -5.24 -15.21 -19.20
CA GLU A 35 -5.54 -14.20 -18.18
C GLU A 35 -5.93 -14.82 -16.83
N ALA A 36 -6.71 -15.91 -16.86
CA ALA A 36 -7.10 -16.62 -15.65
C ALA A 36 -5.89 -17.17 -14.88
N GLU A 37 -4.82 -17.59 -15.58
CA GLU A 37 -3.59 -18.02 -14.91
C GLU A 37 -2.91 -16.89 -14.17
N VAL A 38 -2.77 -15.73 -14.80
CA VAL A 38 -2.12 -14.55 -14.19
C VAL A 38 -2.88 -14.11 -12.95
N LEU A 39 -4.20 -13.96 -13.03
CA LEU A 39 -5.04 -13.53 -11.92
C LEU A 39 -5.06 -14.56 -10.78
N ALA A 40 -5.24 -15.84 -11.12
CA ALA A 40 -5.33 -16.89 -10.11
C ALA A 40 -4.00 -17.10 -9.36
N ARG A 41 -2.86 -17.00 -10.06
CA ARG A 41 -1.55 -17.07 -9.44
C ARG A 41 -1.24 -15.86 -8.57
N GLY A 42 -1.66 -14.66 -8.98
CA GLY A 42 -1.53 -13.46 -8.13
C GLY A 42 -2.25 -13.65 -6.80
N ALA A 43 -3.51 -14.09 -6.85
CA ALA A 43 -4.29 -14.37 -5.64
C ALA A 43 -3.72 -15.55 -4.81
N LEU A 44 -3.16 -16.59 -5.44
CA LEU A 44 -2.44 -17.64 -4.72
C LEU A 44 -1.22 -17.09 -3.98
N GLY A 45 -0.44 -16.22 -4.63
CA GLY A 45 0.73 -15.58 -4.02
C GLY A 45 0.36 -14.80 -2.75
N GLU A 46 -0.71 -14.01 -2.81
CA GLU A 46 -1.21 -13.27 -1.65
C GLU A 46 -1.68 -14.19 -0.52
N ILE A 47 -2.43 -15.27 -0.83
CA ILE A 47 -2.87 -16.23 0.18
C ILE A 47 -1.68 -16.94 0.83
N TYR A 48 -0.69 -17.34 0.04
CA TYR A 48 0.52 -17.97 0.57
C TYR A 48 1.28 -17.04 1.49
N LEU A 49 1.41 -15.76 1.11
CA LEU A 49 2.08 -14.75 1.91
C LEU A 49 1.32 -14.48 3.23
N GLU A 50 0.07 -14.05 3.13
CA GLU A 50 -0.65 -13.45 4.25
C GLU A 50 -1.36 -14.48 5.15
N GLU A 51 -1.94 -15.53 4.57
CA GLU A 51 -2.73 -16.48 5.36
C GLU A 51 -1.88 -17.63 5.88
N PHE A 52 -0.87 -18.06 5.12
CA PHE A 52 -0.08 -19.25 5.43
C PHE A 52 1.36 -18.96 5.85
N GLY A 53 1.89 -17.76 5.57
CA GLY A 53 3.32 -17.46 5.76
C GLY A 53 4.24 -18.37 4.94
N ASP A 54 3.73 -18.96 3.85
CA ASP A 54 4.48 -19.81 2.93
C ASP A 54 5.24 -18.92 1.93
N LEU A 55 6.38 -18.41 2.37
CA LEU A 55 7.19 -17.47 1.60
C LEU A 55 7.70 -18.08 0.29
N ASP A 56 8.08 -19.36 0.31
CA ASP A 56 8.52 -20.09 -0.89
C ASP A 56 7.36 -20.23 -1.91
N GLY A 57 6.16 -20.55 -1.42
CA GLY A 57 4.94 -20.61 -2.22
C GLY A 57 4.56 -19.26 -2.81
N ALA A 58 4.57 -18.20 -2.00
CA ALA A 58 4.26 -16.84 -2.44
C ALA A 58 5.25 -16.37 -3.52
N GLU A 59 6.54 -16.54 -3.26
CA GLU A 59 7.63 -16.24 -4.18
C GLU A 59 7.48 -17.00 -5.50
N HIS A 60 7.17 -18.29 -5.43
CA HIS A 60 6.93 -19.11 -6.62
C HIS A 60 5.82 -18.50 -7.49
N GLU A 61 4.67 -18.20 -6.89
CA GLU A 61 3.51 -17.73 -7.63
C GLU A 61 3.71 -16.31 -8.20
N PHE A 62 4.25 -15.37 -7.41
CA PHE A 62 4.53 -14.02 -7.92
C PHE A 62 5.58 -14.04 -9.04
N ARG A 63 6.60 -14.89 -8.98
CA ARG A 63 7.54 -15.03 -10.10
C ARG A 63 6.88 -15.61 -11.35
N ARG A 64 5.93 -16.54 -11.21
CA ARG A 64 5.16 -17.07 -12.34
C ARG A 64 4.31 -15.98 -12.99
N VAL A 65 3.68 -15.13 -12.19
CA VAL A 65 2.95 -13.96 -12.66
C VAL A 65 3.87 -13.01 -13.42
N LEU A 66 5.02 -12.66 -12.85
CA LEU A 66 6.00 -11.77 -13.50
C LEU A 66 6.65 -12.39 -14.74
N GLY A 67 6.74 -13.72 -14.83
CA GLY A 67 7.18 -14.40 -16.04
C GLY A 67 6.20 -14.24 -17.21
N ALA A 68 4.89 -14.18 -16.93
CA ALA A 68 3.85 -13.98 -17.92
C ALA A 68 3.56 -12.49 -18.19
N ALA A 69 3.62 -11.66 -17.15
CA ALA A 69 3.34 -10.23 -17.18
C ALA A 69 4.43 -9.45 -16.40
N PRO A 70 5.62 -9.20 -17.01
CA PRO A 70 6.75 -8.58 -16.32
C PRO A 70 6.48 -7.19 -15.74
N GLY A 71 5.51 -6.47 -16.32
CA GLY A 71 5.12 -5.13 -15.91
C GLY A 71 3.99 -5.08 -14.88
N LEU A 72 3.49 -6.22 -14.39
CA LEU A 72 2.37 -6.22 -13.44
C LEU A 72 2.85 -5.77 -12.05
N ILE A 73 2.57 -4.52 -11.72
CA ILE A 73 3.03 -3.86 -10.49
C ILE A 73 2.57 -4.61 -9.23
N ALA A 74 1.32 -5.07 -9.18
CA ALA A 74 0.79 -5.82 -8.04
C ALA A 74 1.65 -7.05 -7.68
N ALA A 75 2.14 -7.78 -8.68
CA ALA A 75 3.04 -8.93 -8.46
C ALA A 75 4.48 -8.50 -8.08
N GLN A 76 4.92 -7.32 -8.51
CA GLN A 76 6.20 -6.75 -8.06
C GLN A 76 6.13 -6.39 -6.58
N ILE A 77 5.03 -5.77 -6.13
CA ILE A 77 4.75 -5.45 -4.72
C ILE A 77 4.68 -6.75 -3.91
N GLY A 78 3.88 -7.73 -4.35
CA GLY A 78 3.77 -9.01 -3.67
C GLY A 78 5.12 -9.72 -3.50
N LEU A 79 5.97 -9.71 -4.54
CA LEU A 79 7.31 -10.26 -4.45
C LEU A 79 8.22 -9.46 -3.50
N ALA A 80 8.12 -8.12 -3.49
CA ALA A 80 8.87 -7.26 -2.57
C ALA A 80 8.50 -7.52 -1.11
N ARG A 81 7.20 -7.60 -0.80
CA ARG A 81 6.68 -7.98 0.53
C ARG A 81 7.11 -9.40 0.92
N THR A 82 7.06 -10.35 -0.01
CA THR A 82 7.57 -11.72 0.24
C THR A 82 9.05 -11.72 0.60
N ARG A 83 9.87 -10.89 -0.08
CA ARG A 83 11.29 -10.72 0.24
C ARG A 83 11.52 -10.06 1.59
N HIS A 84 10.70 -9.06 1.92
CA HIS A 84 10.72 -8.41 3.21
C HIS A 84 10.50 -9.42 4.34
N GLU A 85 9.44 -10.21 4.25
CA GLU A 85 9.13 -11.26 5.24
C GLU A 85 10.18 -12.37 5.30
N ALA A 86 10.87 -12.64 4.19
CA ALA A 86 11.99 -13.59 4.14
C ALA A 86 13.28 -13.03 4.77
N GLY A 87 13.31 -11.76 5.18
CA GLY A 87 14.50 -11.07 5.68
C GLY A 87 15.48 -10.65 4.58
N ASP A 88 15.06 -10.74 3.32
CA ASP A 88 15.87 -10.38 2.15
C ASP A 88 15.64 -8.91 1.79
N PHE A 89 16.10 -8.04 2.69
CA PHE A 89 15.74 -6.61 2.70
C PHE A 89 16.27 -5.84 1.49
N ALA A 90 17.43 -6.22 0.93
CA ALA A 90 17.99 -5.56 -0.24
C ALA A 90 17.12 -5.82 -1.50
N GLU A 91 16.67 -7.06 -1.68
CA GLU A 91 15.77 -7.46 -2.73
C GLU A 91 14.37 -6.84 -2.56
N ALA A 92 13.89 -6.73 -1.31
CA ALA A 92 12.64 -6.07 -0.97
C ALA A 92 12.68 -4.58 -1.34
N GLU A 93 13.72 -3.87 -0.90
CA GLU A 93 13.93 -2.45 -1.22
C GLU A 93 13.95 -2.22 -2.73
N ALA A 94 14.77 -2.97 -3.47
CA ALA A 94 14.82 -2.88 -4.93
C ALA A 94 13.47 -3.22 -5.60
N GLY A 95 12.68 -4.10 -4.98
CA GLY A 95 11.32 -4.43 -5.37
C GLY A 95 10.37 -3.25 -5.22
N PHE A 96 10.30 -2.66 -4.02
CA PHE A 96 9.45 -1.50 -3.73
C PHE A 96 9.80 -0.30 -4.61
N GLU A 97 11.09 -0.01 -4.81
CA GLU A 97 11.50 1.08 -5.71
C GLU A 97 11.04 0.87 -7.16
N ARG A 98 11.05 -0.38 -7.66
CA ARG A 98 10.51 -0.70 -9.00
C ARG A 98 9.00 -0.49 -9.04
N ALA A 99 8.29 -0.91 -8.00
CA ALA A 99 6.85 -0.72 -7.89
C ALA A 99 6.48 0.76 -7.88
N LEU A 100 7.15 1.60 -7.06
CA LEU A 100 6.93 3.05 -7.01
C LEU A 100 7.09 3.70 -8.40
N ARG A 101 8.19 3.40 -9.11
CA ARG A 101 8.39 3.93 -10.47
C ARG A 101 7.29 3.50 -11.44
N GLY A 102 6.78 2.27 -11.31
CA GLY A 102 5.66 1.77 -12.09
C GLY A 102 4.36 2.52 -11.78
N LEU A 103 4.05 2.68 -10.49
CA LEU A 103 2.84 3.35 -10.01
C LEU A 103 2.80 4.81 -10.44
N GLU A 104 3.90 5.54 -10.28
CA GLU A 104 3.99 6.92 -10.74
C GLU A 104 3.80 7.06 -12.26
N ARG A 105 4.38 6.13 -13.04
CA ARG A 105 4.17 6.13 -14.49
C ARG A 105 2.70 5.94 -14.81
N ASP A 106 2.04 4.97 -14.19
CA ASP A 106 0.64 4.66 -14.45
C ASP A 106 -0.27 5.83 -14.02
N LEU A 107 0.02 6.49 -12.89
CA LEU A 107 -0.66 7.71 -12.44
C LEU A 107 -0.44 8.90 -13.40
N ARG A 108 0.76 9.09 -13.93
CA ARG A 108 1.04 10.14 -14.92
C ARG A 108 0.25 9.92 -16.20
N GLU A 109 0.02 8.68 -16.62
CA GLU A 109 -0.86 8.39 -17.74
C GLU A 109 -2.33 8.61 -17.39
N LEU A 110 -2.75 8.21 -16.19
CA LEU A 110 -4.11 8.43 -15.68
C LEU A 110 -4.51 9.91 -15.70
N LYS A 111 -3.61 10.77 -15.23
CA LYS A 111 -3.76 12.24 -15.19
C LYS A 111 -4.00 12.88 -16.56
N LYS A 112 -3.69 12.20 -17.67
CA LYS A 112 -3.91 12.72 -19.03
C LYS A 112 -5.31 12.42 -19.58
N GLY A 113 -6.08 11.55 -18.94
CA GLY A 113 -7.35 11.04 -19.43
C GLY A 113 -8.51 11.30 -18.47
N PRO A 114 -9.72 10.80 -18.79
CA PRO A 114 -10.82 10.78 -17.84
C PRO A 114 -10.45 9.88 -16.65
N LEU A 115 -10.76 10.33 -15.43
CA LEU A 115 -10.60 9.52 -14.22
C LEU A 115 -11.47 8.26 -14.32
N PRO A 116 -10.89 7.05 -14.32
CA PRO A 116 -11.66 5.84 -14.14
C PRO A 116 -12.08 5.69 -12.67
N ALA A 117 -13.13 4.90 -12.43
CA ALA A 117 -13.46 4.45 -11.07
C ALA A 117 -12.31 3.60 -10.51
N GLY A 118 -11.98 3.74 -9.22
CA GLY A 118 -10.85 3.05 -8.60
C GLY A 118 -9.50 3.72 -8.85
N ALA A 119 -9.47 4.97 -9.34
CA ALA A 119 -8.24 5.75 -9.49
C ALA A 119 -7.56 6.03 -8.14
N GLU A 120 -8.37 6.18 -7.10
CA GLU A 120 -8.00 6.33 -5.70
C GLU A 120 -7.10 5.19 -5.21
N GLU A 121 -7.39 3.94 -5.57
CA GLU A 121 -6.62 2.76 -5.17
C GLU A 121 -5.17 2.80 -5.65
N LEU A 122 -4.92 3.37 -6.83
CA LEU A 122 -3.57 3.48 -7.36
C LEU A 122 -2.74 4.50 -6.55
N VAL A 123 -3.39 5.57 -6.07
CA VAL A 123 -2.75 6.60 -5.23
C VAL A 123 -2.49 6.05 -3.82
N LEU A 124 -3.46 5.32 -3.25
CA LEU A 124 -3.30 4.66 -1.95
C LEU A 124 -2.19 3.61 -2.01
N THR A 125 -2.16 2.78 -3.07
CA THR A 125 -1.09 1.79 -3.28
C THR A 125 0.29 2.46 -3.40
N LEU A 126 0.39 3.61 -4.09
CA LEU A 126 1.65 4.37 -4.16
C LEU A 126 2.12 4.78 -2.77
N LEU A 127 1.22 5.34 -1.96
CA LEU A 127 1.53 5.79 -0.60
C LEU A 127 1.89 4.62 0.33
N GLU A 128 1.15 3.51 0.27
CA GLU A 128 1.46 2.30 1.04
C GLU A 128 2.85 1.76 0.75
N VAL A 129 3.17 1.59 -0.54
CA VAL A 129 4.49 1.10 -0.94
C VAL A 129 5.60 2.08 -0.51
N ALA A 130 5.32 3.38 -0.55
CA ALA A 130 6.28 4.39 -0.11
C ALA A 130 6.51 4.33 1.40
N VAL A 131 5.44 4.13 2.19
CA VAL A 131 5.52 3.93 3.64
C VAL A 131 6.27 2.65 3.96
N GLU A 132 5.93 1.51 3.35
CA GLU A 132 6.63 0.23 3.54
C GLU A 132 8.14 0.35 3.25
N LEU A 133 8.50 1.06 2.17
CA LEU A 133 9.90 1.32 1.84
C LEU A 133 10.57 2.23 2.88
N ALA A 134 9.87 3.24 3.37
CA ALA A 134 10.39 4.15 4.40
C ALA A 134 10.59 3.43 5.73
N GLU A 135 9.67 2.55 6.14
CA GLU A 135 9.78 1.71 7.33
C GLU A 135 10.94 0.73 7.24
N LEU A 136 11.12 0.08 6.08
CA LEU A 136 12.25 -0.81 5.80
C LEU A 136 13.58 -0.06 5.97
N ARG A 137 13.69 1.14 5.40
CA ARG A 137 14.88 2.00 5.48
C ARG A 137 15.15 2.49 6.90
N ALA A 138 14.11 2.94 7.61
CA ALA A 138 14.20 3.38 9.00
C ALA A 138 14.65 2.23 9.90
N SER A 139 14.19 1.00 9.65
CA SER A 139 14.62 -0.18 10.40
C SER A 139 16.09 -0.54 10.15
N ALA A 140 16.56 -0.38 8.91
CA ALA A 140 17.95 -0.64 8.54
C ALA A 140 18.93 0.42 9.06
N ALA A 141 18.49 1.68 9.18
CA ALA A 141 19.29 2.79 9.66
C ALA A 141 18.48 3.75 10.55
N PRO A 142 18.20 3.40 11.82
CA PRO A 142 17.30 4.17 12.70
C PRO A 142 17.72 5.61 12.96
N ASP A 143 19.03 5.89 12.89
CA ASP A 143 19.59 7.22 13.07
C ASP A 143 19.66 8.03 11.76
N GLN A 144 19.19 7.48 10.64
CA GLN A 144 19.23 8.11 9.33
C GLN A 144 17.83 8.32 8.76
N ARG A 145 17.53 9.56 8.39
CA ARG A 145 16.33 9.93 7.63
C ARG A 145 16.59 9.65 6.15
N VAL A 146 16.47 8.38 5.76
CA VAL A 146 16.66 8.00 4.35
C VAL A 146 15.42 8.42 3.55
N PRO A 147 15.55 9.28 2.53
CA PRO A 147 14.41 9.76 1.78
C PRO A 147 13.76 8.64 0.98
N VAL A 148 12.45 8.75 0.78
CA VAL A 148 11.70 8.00 -0.25
C VAL A 148 11.16 9.04 -1.22
N GLU A 149 11.74 9.07 -2.42
CA GLU A 149 11.34 10.03 -3.44
C GLU A 149 10.10 9.51 -4.17
N ILE A 150 9.00 10.26 -4.03
CA ILE A 150 7.80 10.12 -4.86
C ILE A 150 7.38 11.48 -5.40
N ASP A 151 6.74 11.47 -6.57
CA ASP A 151 6.18 12.64 -7.24
C ASP A 151 4.91 13.14 -6.52
N GLU A 152 5.09 13.99 -5.50
CA GLU A 152 3.98 14.53 -4.71
C GLU A 152 2.99 15.42 -5.51
N ASP A 153 3.35 15.84 -6.73
CA ASP A 153 2.39 16.53 -7.61
C ASP A 153 1.28 15.60 -8.10
N LEU A 154 1.51 14.28 -8.06
CA LEU A 154 0.47 13.28 -8.27
C LEU A 154 -0.49 13.22 -7.07
N LEU A 155 0.01 13.33 -5.84
CA LEU A 155 -0.82 13.33 -4.63
C LEU A 155 -1.68 14.60 -4.54
N ARG A 156 -1.07 15.77 -4.83
CA ARG A 156 -1.80 17.05 -4.90
C ARG A 156 -2.87 17.03 -5.99
N TRP A 157 -2.57 16.42 -7.13
CA TRP A 157 -3.55 16.23 -8.19
C TRP A 157 -4.71 15.34 -7.73
N ALA A 158 -4.43 14.20 -7.10
CA ALA A 158 -5.45 13.29 -6.57
C ALA A 158 -6.41 13.97 -5.59
N ALA A 159 -5.86 14.77 -4.66
CA ALA A 159 -6.65 15.58 -3.73
C ALA A 159 -7.47 16.65 -4.45
N ALA A 160 -6.91 17.33 -5.47
CA ALA A 160 -7.62 18.36 -6.23
C ALA A 160 -8.78 17.78 -7.08
N GLU A 161 -8.62 16.57 -7.61
CA GLU A 161 -9.67 15.82 -8.30
C GLU A 161 -10.68 15.18 -7.33
N LYS A 162 -10.48 15.34 -6.02
CA LYS A 162 -11.37 14.81 -4.98
C LYS A 162 -11.56 13.30 -5.07
N LEU A 163 -10.48 12.59 -5.40
CA LEU A 163 -10.52 11.13 -5.57
C LEU A 163 -11.03 10.38 -4.34
N PHE A 164 -10.92 11.00 -3.16
CA PHE A 164 -11.29 10.40 -1.89
C PHE A 164 -12.58 10.98 -1.28
N ASP A 165 -13.26 11.91 -1.95
CA ASP A 165 -14.47 12.59 -1.42
C ASP A 165 -15.75 11.76 -1.68
N ALA A 166 -15.69 10.43 -1.63
CA ALA A 166 -16.85 9.58 -1.88
C ALA A 166 -17.95 9.84 -0.83
N GLU A 167 -19.19 10.11 -1.27
CA GLU A 167 -20.29 10.38 -0.35
C GLU A 167 -20.58 9.16 0.55
N GLY A 168 -20.27 9.29 1.84
CA GLY A 168 -20.63 8.31 2.87
C GLY A 168 -19.55 7.26 3.19
N ASP A 169 -18.40 7.31 2.49
CA ASP A 169 -17.24 6.48 2.76
C ASP A 169 -16.00 7.38 2.92
N THR A 170 -15.66 7.68 4.18
CA THR A 170 -14.52 8.53 4.53
C THR A 170 -13.23 7.74 4.68
N ASP A 171 -13.26 6.41 4.55
CA ASP A 171 -12.14 5.54 4.91
C ASP A 171 -10.93 5.80 3.99
N ASP A 172 -11.15 5.99 2.69
CA ASP A 172 -10.08 6.30 1.74
C ASP A 172 -9.47 7.69 1.97
N TRP A 173 -10.30 8.68 2.32
CA TRP A 173 -9.82 10.02 2.65
C TRP A 173 -8.92 9.99 3.89
N VAL A 174 -9.37 9.28 4.94
CA VAL A 174 -8.58 9.10 6.16
C VAL A 174 -7.27 8.37 5.84
N ARG A 175 -7.35 7.26 5.10
CA ARG A 175 -6.17 6.46 4.72
C ARG A 175 -5.17 7.27 3.91
N PHE A 176 -5.62 8.06 2.94
CA PHE A 176 -4.75 8.93 2.14
C PHE A 176 -3.96 9.92 3.01
N HIS A 177 -4.65 10.68 3.86
CA HIS A 177 -3.99 11.68 4.69
C HIS A 177 -3.12 11.05 5.80
N SER A 178 -3.52 9.90 6.35
CA SER A 178 -2.68 9.14 7.30
C SER A 178 -1.38 8.69 6.64
N LEU A 179 -1.45 7.98 5.52
CA LEU A 179 -0.25 7.45 4.84
C LEU A 179 0.68 8.57 4.37
N TRP A 180 0.13 9.66 3.82
CA TRP A 180 0.95 10.78 3.37
C TRP A 180 1.66 11.48 4.54
N THR A 181 0.98 11.60 5.67
CA THR A 181 1.58 12.12 6.91
C THR A 181 2.66 11.16 7.43
N GLU A 182 2.37 9.86 7.52
CA GLU A 182 3.32 8.83 7.97
C GLU A 182 4.58 8.81 7.11
N LEU A 183 4.45 8.87 5.78
CA LEU A 183 5.60 8.93 4.87
C LEU A 183 6.50 10.14 5.17
N ARG A 184 5.90 11.31 5.41
CA ARG A 184 6.65 12.51 5.78
C ARG A 184 7.38 12.33 7.10
N LEU A 185 6.74 11.72 8.09
CA LEU A 185 7.36 11.45 9.39
C LEU A 185 8.53 10.48 9.28
N LEU A 186 8.35 9.36 8.58
CA LEU A 186 9.40 8.35 8.38
C LEU A 186 10.59 8.89 7.60
N THR A 187 10.37 9.87 6.72
CA THR A 187 11.42 10.54 5.95
C THR A 187 11.94 11.82 6.62
N GLY A 188 11.50 12.10 7.86
CA GLY A 188 12.02 13.18 8.68
C GLY A 188 11.56 14.58 8.29
N ARG A 189 10.36 14.68 7.71
CA ARG A 189 9.69 15.90 7.26
C ARG A 189 8.55 16.27 8.22
N GLY A 190 8.81 16.22 9.53
CA GLY A 190 7.81 16.49 10.58
C GLY A 190 7.10 17.85 10.50
N GLU A 191 7.78 18.90 10.02
CA GLU A 191 7.14 20.21 9.83
C GLU A 191 6.06 20.16 8.74
N GLU A 192 6.34 19.50 7.61
CA GLU A 192 5.38 19.32 6.53
C GLU A 192 4.22 18.40 6.96
N ALA A 193 4.51 17.37 7.76
CA ALA A 193 3.49 16.49 8.35
C ALA A 193 2.50 17.28 9.24
N ILE A 194 2.98 18.23 10.04
CA ILE A 194 2.10 19.09 10.86
C ILE A 194 1.23 19.99 9.97
N THR A 195 1.78 20.55 8.90
CA THR A 195 1.00 21.36 7.95
C THR A 195 -0.12 20.53 7.31
N GLU A 196 0.20 19.32 6.85
CA GLU A 196 -0.81 18.40 6.30
C GLU A 196 -1.93 18.10 7.30
N LEU A 197 -1.59 17.80 8.56
CA LEU A 197 -2.56 17.55 9.63
C LEU A 197 -3.45 18.75 9.97
N GLN A 198 -3.01 19.98 9.64
CA GLN A 198 -3.83 21.18 9.78
C GLN A 198 -4.85 21.29 8.64
N GLU A 199 -4.45 20.91 7.42
CA GLU A 199 -5.30 20.89 6.23
C GLU A 199 -6.32 19.74 6.31
N ALA A 200 -5.89 18.57 6.79
CA ALA A 200 -6.70 17.39 7.05
C ALA A 200 -7.49 17.46 8.39
N ALA A 201 -8.08 18.62 8.71
CA ALA A 201 -8.73 18.87 9.99
C ALA A 201 -9.93 17.94 10.29
N GLN A 202 -10.45 17.25 9.27
CA GLN A 202 -11.58 16.32 9.35
C GLN A 202 -11.16 14.89 9.76
N LEU A 203 -9.86 14.62 9.92
CA LEU A 203 -9.38 13.33 10.43
C LEU A 203 -10.05 12.98 11.77
N PRO A 204 -10.39 11.69 11.98
CA PRO A 204 -10.84 11.19 13.28
C PRO A 204 -9.91 11.63 14.41
N ALA A 205 -10.49 12.00 15.56
CA ALA A 205 -9.74 12.66 16.63
C ALA A 205 -8.63 11.79 17.23
N ASP A 206 -8.84 10.49 17.27
CA ASP A 206 -7.89 9.47 17.69
C ASP A 206 -6.73 9.33 16.70
N GLU A 207 -7.03 9.19 15.40
CA GLU A 207 -6.02 9.09 14.36
C GLU A 207 -5.18 10.37 14.27
N ARG A 208 -5.85 11.52 14.32
CA ARG A 208 -5.17 12.82 14.35
C ARG A 208 -4.27 12.97 15.58
N ALA A 209 -4.71 12.52 16.75
CA ALA A 209 -3.89 12.57 17.96
C ALA A 209 -2.64 11.70 17.82
N ARG A 210 -2.79 10.47 17.30
CA ARG A 210 -1.68 9.56 17.01
C ARG A 210 -0.64 10.21 16.09
N LEU A 211 -1.08 10.78 14.96
CA LEU A 211 -0.18 11.41 13.98
C LEU A 211 0.50 12.69 14.52
N VAL A 212 -0.21 13.48 15.33
CA VAL A 212 0.37 14.65 16.01
C VAL A 212 1.46 14.21 16.99
N ASP A 213 1.22 13.17 17.79
CA ASP A 213 2.21 12.68 18.75
C ASP A 213 3.47 12.18 18.02
N LEU A 214 3.31 11.41 16.94
CA LEU A 214 4.43 10.98 16.09
C LEU A 214 5.20 12.16 15.49
N ALA A 215 4.51 13.20 15.01
CA ALA A 215 5.14 14.41 14.47
C ALA A 215 5.94 15.19 15.52
N ARG A 216 5.44 15.23 16.76
CA ARG A 216 6.16 15.87 17.87
C ARG A 216 7.41 15.09 18.24
N ASP A 217 7.31 13.77 18.27
CA ASP A 217 8.44 12.90 18.56
C ASP A 217 9.53 13.06 17.48
N ASP A 218 9.17 13.08 16.19
CA ASP A 218 10.12 13.34 15.09
C ASP A 218 10.82 14.71 15.22
N LEU A 219 10.11 15.73 15.71
CA LEU A 219 10.65 17.07 15.90
C LEU A 219 11.34 17.26 17.26
N GLY A 220 11.41 16.23 18.11
CA GLY A 220 11.97 16.32 19.46
C GLY A 220 11.21 17.29 20.37
N LEU A 221 9.92 17.51 20.11
CA LEU A 221 9.06 18.39 20.89
C LEU A 221 8.55 17.67 22.15
N PRO A 222 8.39 18.38 23.29
CA PRO A 222 7.90 17.76 24.52
C PRO A 222 6.46 17.22 24.38
N PRO A 223 6.03 16.22 25.17
CA PRO A 223 4.65 15.73 25.13
C PRO A 223 3.63 16.84 25.39
N LEU A 224 2.46 16.76 24.73
CA LEU A 224 1.35 17.66 25.03
C LEU A 224 0.84 17.35 26.45
N VAL A 225 1.14 18.24 27.40
CA VAL A 225 0.54 18.17 28.74
C VAL A 225 -0.96 18.43 28.55
N GLN A 226 -1.80 17.42 28.79
CA GLN A 226 -3.23 17.64 28.92
C GLN A 226 -3.44 18.62 30.08
N LEU A 227 -3.70 19.89 29.76
CA LEU A 227 -4.19 20.84 30.74
C LEU A 227 -5.52 20.30 31.24
N GLY A 228 -5.49 19.67 32.41
CA GLY A 228 -6.64 19.07 33.05
C GLY A 228 -7.81 20.05 32.99
N LYS A 229 -8.97 19.55 32.56
CA LYS A 229 -10.24 20.27 32.61
C LYS A 229 -10.33 20.93 33.99
N LYS A 230 -10.18 22.25 34.06
CA LYS A 230 -10.48 23.00 35.27
C LYS A 230 -11.96 22.76 35.55
N ASN A 231 -12.23 22.19 36.72
CA ASN A 231 -13.53 21.91 37.30
C ASN A 231 -14.55 23.03 37.10
#